data_AF-A0A6B2VAT9-F1
#
_entry.id   AF-A0A6B2VAT9-F1
#
_cell.length_a   1.000
_cell.length_b   1.000
_cell.length_c   1.000
_cell.angle_alpha   90.00
_cell.angle_beta   90.00
_cell.angle_gamma   90.00
#
_symmetry.space_group_name_H-M   'P 1'
#
loop_
_entity.id
_entity.type
_entity.pdbx_description
1 polymer ?
#
loop_
_entity_poly.entity_id
_entity_poly.type
_entity_poly.pdbx_seq_one_letter_code
_entity_poly.pdbx_strand_id
1 'polypeptide(L)'
;PRARREALVVRVRDLATTCAVPVADDDPWIGGFAPDGLTVWLRSDHGREFAALYALRLDPQGRRRGLAVAAERADRGLELLALDRTGRRALLSWNVRGRSELQIATLDASAEEID
;
A
#
# COMPACT_ATOMS: atom_id res chain seq x y z
N PRO A 1 21.71 -5.38 -9.90
CA PRO A 1 20.25 -5.63 -9.91
C PRO A 1 19.69 -5.45 -8.49
N ARG A 2 18.85 -4.43 -8.26
CA ARG A 2 18.11 -4.34 -7.00
C ARG A 2 17.12 -5.51 -6.98
N ALA A 3 17.14 -6.31 -5.93
CA ALA A 3 16.18 -7.40 -5.78
C ALA A 3 14.79 -6.76 -5.70
N ARG A 4 13.92 -7.07 -6.67
CA ARG A 4 12.55 -6.56 -6.69
C ARG A 4 11.83 -7.11 -5.46
N ARG A 5 11.56 -6.25 -4.47
CA ARG A 5 10.84 -6.65 -3.26
C ARG A 5 9.35 -6.78 -3.55
N GLU A 6 8.71 -7.71 -2.85
CA GLU A 6 7.27 -7.95 -2.95
C GLU A 6 6.63 -8.00 -1.57
N ALA A 7 5.44 -7.42 -1.44
CA ALA A 7 4.51 -7.69 -0.35
C ALA A 7 3.77 -8.99 -0.65
N LEU A 8 3.75 -9.92 0.30
CA LEU A 8 3.04 -11.18 0.17
C LEU A 8 1.84 -11.22 1.10
N VAL A 9 0.67 -11.58 0.57
CA VAL A 9 -0.47 -11.96 1.40
C VAL A 9 -0.40 -13.47 1.64
N VAL A 10 -0.08 -13.83 2.88
CA VAL A 10 0.03 -15.22 3.32
C VAL A 10 -1.21 -15.59 4.11
N ARG A 11 -1.90 -16.64 3.68
CA ARG A 11 -3.03 -17.19 4.43
C ARG A 11 -2.52 -18.06 5.57
N VAL A 12 -2.74 -17.64 6.81
CA VAL A 12 -2.10 -18.24 7.99
C VAL A 12 -2.45 -19.72 8.19
N ARG A 13 -3.68 -20.15 7.85
CA ARG A 13 -4.16 -21.51 8.11
C ARG A 13 -3.39 -22.60 7.35
N ASP A 14 -2.86 -22.27 6.17
CA ASP A 14 -2.19 -23.20 5.26
C ASP A 14 -0.85 -22.66 4.73
N LEU A 15 -0.43 -21.49 5.21
CA LEU A 15 0.77 -20.74 4.80
C LEU A 15 0.86 -20.48 3.29
N ALA A 16 -0.27 -20.58 2.57
CA ALA A 16 -0.28 -20.34 1.15
C ALA A 16 -0.07 -18.85 0.86
N THR A 17 0.87 -18.54 -0.02
CA THR A 17 0.94 -17.22 -0.67
C THR A 17 -0.22 -17.09 -1.64
N THR A 18 -1.07 -16.11 -1.42
CA THR A 18 -2.34 -15.92 -2.16
C THR A 18 -2.32 -14.69 -3.05
N CYS A 19 -1.43 -13.75 -2.77
CA CYS A 19 -1.19 -12.56 -3.56
C CYS A 19 0.26 -12.10 -3.35
N ALA A 20 0.87 -11.54 -4.40
CA ALA A 20 2.12 -10.81 -4.35
C ALA A 20 1.95 -9.46 -5.05
N VAL A 21 2.47 -8.38 -4.47
CA VAL A 21 2.47 -7.05 -5.09
C VAL A 21 3.89 -6.46 -4.99
N PRO A 22 4.46 -5.92 -6.09
CA PRO A 22 5.71 -5.19 -6.02
C PRO A 22 5.62 -4.05 -5.01
N VAL A 23 6.66 -3.84 -4.21
CA VAL A 23 6.73 -2.73 -3.26
C VAL A 23 7.88 -1.81 -3.62
N ALA A 24 7.74 -0.55 -3.25
CA ALA A 24 8.82 0.41 -3.39
C ALA A 24 10.03 -0.02 -2.55
N ASP A 25 11.22 0.24 -3.07
CA ASP A 25 12.48 -0.06 -2.38
C ASP A 25 12.64 0.77 -1.09
N ASP A 26 13.57 0.33 -0.23
CA ASP A 26 14.12 1.07 0.91
C ASP A 26 13.24 1.26 2.18
N ASP A 27 12.02 0.70 2.26
CA ASP A 27 11.22 0.66 3.52
C ASP A 27 11.09 -0.74 4.12
N PRO A 28 11.36 -0.96 5.42
CA PRO A 28 10.93 -2.17 6.08
C PRO A 28 9.39 -2.25 6.23
N TRP A 29 8.68 -1.13 6.29
CA TRP A 29 7.24 -1.11 6.55
C TRP A 29 6.42 -0.88 5.26
N ILE A 30 5.84 -1.96 4.74
CA ILE A 30 5.22 -1.96 3.40
C ILE A 30 3.71 -1.69 3.40
N GLY A 31 3.03 -1.79 4.56
CA GLY A 31 1.57 -1.65 4.61
C GLY A 31 0.87 -2.29 5.81
N GLY A 32 -0.44 -2.46 5.70
CA GLY A 32 -1.28 -3.17 6.68
C GLY A 32 -2.74 -3.28 6.26
N PHE A 33 -3.49 -4.15 6.95
CA PHE A 33 -4.90 -4.37 6.67
C PHE A 33 -5.78 -3.22 7.17
N ALA A 34 -6.83 -2.91 6.39
CA ALA A 34 -7.97 -2.13 6.85
C ALA A 34 -8.84 -2.98 7.82
N PRO A 35 -9.76 -2.35 8.57
CA PRO A 35 -10.68 -3.06 9.49
C PRO A 35 -11.50 -4.19 8.86
N ASP A 36 -11.79 -4.11 7.57
CA ASP A 36 -12.59 -5.10 6.84
C ASP A 36 -11.85 -6.43 6.64
N GLY A 37 -10.52 -6.47 6.83
CA GLY A 37 -9.68 -7.62 6.55
C GLY A 37 -9.56 -7.99 5.06
N LEU A 38 -10.18 -7.22 4.17
CA LEU A 38 -10.25 -7.45 2.72
C LEU A 38 -9.50 -6.38 1.93
N THR A 39 -9.09 -5.30 2.57
CA THR A 39 -8.27 -4.25 1.97
C THR A 39 -6.91 -4.21 2.64
N VAL A 40 -5.86 -4.22 1.82
CA VAL A 40 -4.48 -3.96 2.27
C VAL A 40 -4.05 -2.60 1.75
N TRP A 41 -3.70 -1.70 2.66
CA TRP A 41 -3.03 -0.45 2.34
C TRP A 41 -1.54 -0.72 2.20
N LEU A 42 -0.93 -0.34 1.08
CA LEU A 42 0.49 -0.57 0.86
C LEU A 42 1.19 0.60 0.16
N ARG A 43 2.47 0.78 0.48
CA ARG A 43 3.38 1.65 -0.26
C ARG A 43 3.95 0.86 -1.45
N SER A 44 3.72 1.33 -2.67
CA SER A 44 4.17 0.65 -3.89
C SER A 44 4.42 1.64 -5.02
N ASP A 45 5.36 1.32 -5.91
CA ASP A 45 5.64 1.99 -7.18
C ASP A 45 5.10 1.18 -8.38
N HIS A 46 4.19 0.23 -8.15
CA HIS A 46 3.65 -0.62 -9.19
C HIS A 46 3.09 0.21 -10.36
N GLY A 47 3.69 0.08 -11.55
CA GLY A 47 3.25 0.80 -12.74
C GLY A 47 3.54 2.31 -12.72
N ARG A 48 4.38 2.80 -11.80
CA ARG A 48 4.66 4.22 -11.63
C ARG A 48 6.15 4.49 -11.44
N GLU A 49 6.57 5.70 -11.79
CA GLU A 49 7.90 6.19 -11.49
C GLU A 49 8.08 6.47 -9.99
N PHE A 50 7.04 7.04 -9.36
CA PHE A 50 7.06 7.42 -7.95
C PHE A 50 6.13 6.54 -7.13
N ALA A 51 6.64 6.09 -5.98
CA ALA A 51 5.86 5.33 -5.01
C ALA A 51 4.61 6.10 -4.56
N ALA A 52 3.53 5.38 -4.39
CA ALA A 52 2.21 5.88 -4.00
C ALA A 52 1.61 5.00 -2.90
N LEU A 53 0.52 5.47 -2.31
CA LEU A 53 -0.34 4.64 -1.47
C LEU A 53 -1.32 3.91 -2.37
N TYR A 54 -1.37 2.59 -2.24
CA TYR A 54 -2.31 1.72 -2.94
C TYR A 54 -3.30 1.06 -1.98
N ALA A 55 -4.52 0.82 -2.46
CA ALA A 55 -5.49 -0.11 -1.91
C ALA A 55 -5.48 -1.40 -2.73
N LEU A 56 -4.96 -2.49 -2.15
CA LEU A 56 -5.12 -3.83 -2.68
C LEU A 56 -6.41 -4.43 -2.14
N ARG A 57 -7.34 -4.77 -3.04
CA ARG A 57 -8.59 -5.46 -2.70
C ARG A 57 -8.39 -6.96 -2.78
N LEU A 58 -8.86 -7.68 -1.78
CA LEU A 58 -8.78 -9.14 -1.67
C LEU A 58 -10.17 -9.77 -1.63
N ASP A 59 -10.27 -11.01 -2.12
CA ASP A 59 -11.40 -11.88 -1.83
C ASP A 59 -11.27 -12.52 -0.43
N PRO A 60 -12.31 -13.20 0.09
CA PRO A 60 -12.23 -13.91 1.37
C PRO A 60 -11.18 -15.02 1.43
N GLN A 61 -10.59 -15.41 0.29
CA GLN A 61 -9.52 -16.38 0.20
C GLN A 61 -8.14 -15.70 0.15
N GLY A 62 -8.06 -14.36 0.21
CA GLY A 62 -6.81 -13.59 0.16
C GLY A 62 -6.29 -13.34 -1.26
N ARG A 63 -7.05 -13.66 -2.30
CA ARG A 63 -6.63 -13.43 -3.70
C ARG A 63 -6.96 -12.01 -4.11
N ARG A 64 -6.09 -11.42 -4.94
CA ARG A 64 -6.30 -10.08 -5.49
C ARG A 64 -7.58 -10.01 -6.33
N ARG A 65 -8.40 -8.98 -6.05
CA ARG A 65 -9.57 -8.58 -6.82
C ARG A 65 -9.34 -7.28 -7.59
N GLY A 66 -8.55 -6.37 -7.04
CA GLY A 66 -8.27 -5.06 -7.63
C GLY A 66 -7.08 -4.38 -6.96
N LEU A 67 -6.54 -3.34 -7.58
CA LEU A 67 -5.43 -2.55 -7.04
C LEU A 67 -5.59 -1.10 -7.51
N ALA A 68 -5.99 -0.22 -6.59
CA ALA A 68 -6.24 1.18 -6.90
C ALA A 68 -5.23 2.09 -6.21
N VAL A 69 -4.87 3.21 -6.84
CA VAL A 69 -4.12 4.27 -6.17
C VAL A 69 -5.06 5.03 -5.24
N ALA A 70 -4.68 5.15 -3.97
CA ALA A 70 -5.45 5.86 -2.96
C ALA A 70 -4.87 7.25 -2.63
N ALA A 71 -3.55 7.42 -2.80
CA ALA A 71 -2.91 8.73 -2.73
C ALA A 71 -1.61 8.73 -3.52
N GLU A 72 -1.39 9.77 -4.31
CA GLU A 72 -0.20 9.96 -5.13
C GLU A 72 0.19 11.43 -5.25
N ARG A 73 1.42 11.66 -5.72
CA ARG A 73 1.88 12.95 -6.22
C ARG A 73 2.61 12.73 -7.55
N ALA A 74 2.43 13.65 -8.49
CA ALA A 74 2.94 13.51 -9.85
C ALA A 74 4.47 13.59 -9.94
N ASP A 75 5.13 14.28 -9.01
CA ASP A 75 6.53 14.68 -9.09
C ASP A 75 7.39 14.15 -7.92
N ARG A 76 6.83 13.29 -7.07
CA ARG A 76 7.53 12.79 -5.88
C ARG A 76 6.93 11.52 -5.31
N GLY A 77 7.81 10.69 -4.76
CA GLY A 77 7.44 9.43 -4.11
C GLY A 77 6.94 9.60 -2.69
N LEU A 78 5.99 8.75 -2.32
CA LEU A 78 5.74 8.38 -0.94
C LEU A 78 7.00 7.72 -0.38
N GLU A 79 7.51 8.27 0.72
CA GLU A 79 8.73 7.85 1.41
C GLU A 79 8.43 6.99 2.63
N LEU A 80 7.32 7.25 3.34
CA LEU A 80 6.90 6.45 4.50
C LEU A 80 5.38 6.33 4.56
N LEU A 81 4.91 5.18 5.05
CA LEU A 81 3.53 4.91 5.39
C LEU A 81 3.44 4.40 6.83
N ALA A 82 2.66 5.08 7.67
CA ALA A 82 2.28 4.57 8.99
C ALA A 82 0.75 4.57 9.12
N LEU A 83 0.18 3.40 9.41
CA LEU A 83 -1.24 3.27 9.70
C LEU A 83 -1.49 3.54 11.18
N ASP A 84 -2.63 4.14 11.49
CA ASP A 84 -3.12 4.18 12.86
C ASP A 84 -3.54 2.77 13.33
N ARG A 85 -3.77 2.61 14.63
CA ARG A 85 -4.14 1.30 15.21
C ARG A 85 -5.45 0.74 14.65
N THR A 86 -6.28 1.59 14.06
CA THR A 86 -7.56 1.17 13.46
C THR A 86 -7.43 0.87 11.97
N GLY A 87 -6.33 1.22 11.30
CA GLY A 87 -6.21 1.10 9.84
C GLY A 87 -7.18 2.02 9.07
N ARG A 88 -7.73 3.06 9.71
CA ARG A 88 -8.64 4.04 9.11
C ARG A 88 -7.97 5.37 8.81
N ARG A 89 -6.77 5.59 9.33
CA ARG A 89 -5.96 6.78 9.05
C ARG A 89 -4.53 6.38 8.73
N ALA A 90 -3.88 7.16 7.88
CA ALA A 90 -2.46 7.03 7.62
C ALA A 90 -1.73 8.36 7.87
N LEU A 91 -0.51 8.26 8.38
CA LEU A 91 0.51 9.29 8.20
C LEU A 91 1.33 8.92 6.96
N LEU A 92 1.39 9.84 6.01
CA LEU A 92 2.13 9.74 4.76
C LEU A 92 3.31 10.72 4.80
N SER A 93 4.52 10.25 4.53
CA SER A 93 5.69 11.12 4.31
C SER A 93 6.00 11.19 2.83
N TRP A 94 6.05 12.39 2.27
CA TRP A 94 6.42 12.63 0.88
C TRP A 94 7.83 13.20 0.80
N ASN A 95 8.69 12.62 -0.04
CA ASN A 95 10.02 13.18 -0.26
C ASN A 95 9.94 14.39 -1.21
N VAL A 96 10.11 15.60 -0.69
CA VAL A 96 10.10 16.84 -1.44
C VAL A 96 11.50 17.39 -1.51
N ARG A 97 12.23 17.00 -2.57
CA ARG A 97 13.61 17.47 -2.82
C ARG A 97 14.51 17.29 -1.59
N GLY A 98 14.44 16.12 -0.96
CA GLY A 98 15.22 15.79 0.25
C GLY A 98 14.62 16.29 1.58
N ARG A 99 13.37 16.76 1.59
CA ARG A 99 12.63 17.09 2.81
C ARG A 99 11.36 16.24 2.91
N SER A 100 11.06 15.72 4.09
CA SER A 100 9.83 14.98 4.33
C SER A 100 8.66 15.93 4.61
N GLU A 101 7.65 15.94 3.74
CA GLU A 101 6.36 16.58 4.02
C GLU A 101 5.36 15.55 4.54
N LEU A 102 4.77 15.83 5.70
CA LEU A 102 3.81 14.92 6.33
C LEU A 102 2.37 15.27 5.98
N GLN A 103 1.58 14.25 5.68
CA GLN A 103 0.15 14.36 5.44
C GLN A 103 -0.59 13.30 6.26
N ILE A 104 -1.70 13.68 6.90
CA ILE A 104 -2.62 12.72 7.48
C ILE A 104 -3.76 12.48 6.48
N ALA A 105 -3.96 11.21 6.11
CA ALA A 105 -5.04 10.78 5.23
C ALA A 105 -6.08 9.99 6.01
N THR A 106 -7.36 10.21 5.70
CA THR A 106 -8.43 9.28 6.05
C THR A 106 -8.45 8.18 4.99
N LEU A 107 -8.55 6.94 5.43
CA LEU A 107 -8.54 5.77 4.56
C LEU A 107 -9.94 5.22 4.45
N ASP A 108 -10.46 5.20 3.22
CA ASP A 108 -11.76 4.63 2.94
C ASP A 108 -11.61 3.33 2.15
N ALA A 109 -11.78 2.23 2.85
CA ALA A 109 -11.83 0.89 2.27
C ALA A 109 -13.15 0.63 1.53
N SER A 110 -13.95 1.62 1.17
CA SER A 110 -15.10 1.47 0.27
C SER A 110 -14.90 2.16 -1.08
N ALA A 111 -13.81 2.89 -1.27
CA ALA A 111 -13.49 3.51 -2.57
C ALA A 111 -13.27 2.42 -3.63
N GLU A 112 -14.12 2.41 -4.66
CA GLU A 112 -14.04 1.55 -5.85
C GLU A 112 -13.07 2.14 -6.89
N GLU A 113 -12.60 1.29 -7.82
CA GLU A 113 -11.83 1.71 -8.99
C GLU A 113 -12.65 2.71 -9.82
N ILE A 114 -12.04 3.86 -10.14
CA ILE A 114 -12.49 4.68 -11.27
C ILE A 114 -11.82 4.06 -12.50
N ASP A 115 -12.65 3.50 -13.39
CA ASP A 115 -12.28 2.97 -14.71
C ASP A 115 -11.73 4.07 -15.63
#